data_AF-A0A839K641-F1
#
_entry.id   AF-A0A839K641-F1
#
_cell.length_a   1.000
_cell.length_b   1.000
_cell.length_c   1.000
_cell.angle_alpha   90.00
_cell.angle_beta   90.00
_cell.angle_gamma   90.00
#
_symmetry.space_group_name_H-M   'P 1'
#
loop_
_entity.id
_entity.type
_entity.pdbx_description
1 polymer ?
#
loop_
_entity_poly.entity_id
_entity_poly.type
_entity_poly.pdbx_seq_one_letter_code
_entity_poly.pdbx_strand_id
1 'polypeptide(L)'
;MLFIDLTLYKQVGSQEQTKVTETKDKISISIEIPEELRNTSEVRIREFYVLRVHNGEVSRIEGTYDPVTHLFTFETDRFSTYALAYQDIIKVQTYQDFHHLRLTAKAGKTSHIFSNLSNKRKGDSIL
;
A
#
# COMPACT_ATOMS: atom_id res chain seq x y z
N MET A 1 -12.76 -11.45 -2.44
CA MET A 1 -13.02 -10.32 -1.52
C MET A 1 -13.32 -10.92 -0.16
N LEU A 2 -12.75 -10.39 0.92
CA LEU A 2 -12.88 -10.92 2.28
C LEU A 2 -13.71 -9.95 3.13
N PHE A 3 -14.74 -10.46 3.81
CA PHE A 3 -15.59 -9.71 4.75
C PHE A 3 -15.33 -10.17 6.18
N ILE A 4 -15.34 -9.22 7.09
CA ILE A 4 -15.01 -9.44 8.50
C ILE A 4 -16.06 -8.71 9.33
N ASP A 5 -16.79 -9.44 10.17
CA ASP A 5 -17.60 -8.84 11.23
C ASP A 5 -16.81 -8.89 12.53
N LEU A 6 -16.49 -7.72 13.09
CA LEU A 6 -15.83 -7.63 14.38
C LEU A 6 -16.86 -7.20 15.42
N THR A 7 -17.14 -8.11 16.36
CA THR A 7 -18.02 -7.85 17.49
C THR A 7 -17.26 -8.11 18.80
N LEU A 8 -17.24 -7.12 19.69
CA LEU A 8 -16.63 -7.25 21.02
C LEU A 8 -17.70 -7.23 22.12
N TYR A 9 -17.46 -8.02 23.17
CA TYR A 9 -18.28 -8.01 24.37
C TYR A 9 -17.40 -7.91 25.62
N LYS A 10 -17.92 -7.23 26.65
CA LYS A 10 -17.27 -7.05 27.95
C LYS A 10 -18.15 -7.64 29.06
N GLN A 11 -17.54 -8.36 29.98
CA GLN A 11 -18.16 -8.82 31.22
C GLN A 11 -17.24 -8.51 32.41
N VAL A 12 -17.81 -8.03 33.52
CA VAL A 12 -17.05 -7.73 34.75
C VAL A 12 -17.63 -8.55 35.89
N GLY A 13 -16.85 -9.52 36.40
CA GLY A 13 -17.32 -10.45 37.42
C GLY A 13 -18.56 -11.22 36.95
N SER A 14 -19.58 -11.29 37.78
CA SER A 14 -20.86 -11.95 37.47
C SER A 14 -21.91 -11.02 36.83
N GLN A 15 -21.51 -9.85 36.34
CA GLN A 15 -22.43 -8.93 35.66
C GLN A 15 -22.82 -9.48 34.28
N GLU A 16 -23.91 -8.94 33.73
CA GLU A 16 -24.34 -9.22 32.37
C GLU A 16 -23.32 -8.76 31.33
N GLN A 17 -23.20 -9.53 30.26
CA GLN A 17 -22.32 -9.22 29.14
C GLN A 17 -22.86 -8.01 28.38
N THR A 18 -22.01 -7.01 28.16
CA THR A 18 -22.35 -5.79 27.41
C THR A 18 -21.62 -5.78 26.08
N LYS A 19 -22.34 -5.50 24.98
CA LYS A 19 -21.72 -5.30 23.66
C LYS A 19 -20.90 -4.01 23.67
N VAL A 20 -19.66 -4.09 23.22
CA VAL A 20 -18.77 -2.95 23.02
C VAL A 20 -18.74 -2.65 21.53
N THR A 21 -19.25 -1.48 21.15
CA THR A 21 -19.27 -1.04 19.74
C THR A 21 -18.09 -0.16 19.41
N GLU A 22 -17.48 0.50 20.40
CA GLU A 22 -16.35 1.41 20.23
C GLU A 22 -15.41 1.37 21.45
N THR A 23 -14.13 1.63 21.25
CA THR A 23 -13.11 1.82 22.29
C THR A 23 -12.61 3.25 22.30
N LYS A 24 -12.09 3.70 23.46
CA LYS A 24 -11.48 5.03 23.58
C LYS A 24 -10.19 5.13 22.76
N ASP A 25 -9.34 4.13 22.91
CA ASP A 25 -8.08 4.03 22.18
C ASP A 25 -8.24 2.98 21.08
N LYS A 26 -7.47 3.15 20.00
CA LYS A 26 -7.48 2.18 18.90
C LYS A 26 -6.87 0.86 19.35
N ILE A 27 -7.38 -0.21 18.75
CA ILE A 27 -6.76 -1.53 18.81
C ILE A 27 -6.17 -1.88 17.45
N SER A 28 -5.12 -2.69 17.45
CA SER A 28 -4.50 -3.22 16.24
C SER A 28 -5.15 -4.55 15.87
N ILE A 29 -5.53 -4.69 14.60
CA ILE A 29 -6.08 -5.91 14.02
C ILE A 29 -5.16 -6.36 12.89
N SER A 30 -4.69 -7.60 12.97
CA SER A 30 -3.92 -8.25 11.90
C SER A 30 -4.75 -9.36 11.28
N ILE A 31 -4.82 -9.37 9.95
CA ILE A 31 -5.47 -10.41 9.16
C ILE A 31 -4.46 -11.02 8.20
N GLU A 32 -4.47 -12.35 8.10
CA GLU A 32 -3.73 -13.02 7.05
C GLU A 32 -4.47 -12.84 5.73
N ILE A 33 -3.76 -12.37 4.71
CA ILE A 33 -4.30 -12.20 3.37
C ILE A 33 -4.44 -13.58 2.73
N PRO A 34 -5.66 -13.99 2.32
CA PRO A 34 -5.87 -15.25 1.60
C PRO A 34 -5.02 -15.33 0.34
N GLU A 35 -4.49 -16.52 0.02
CA GLU A 35 -3.58 -16.73 -1.11
C GLU A 35 -4.14 -16.20 -2.43
N GLU A 36 -5.43 -16.39 -2.67
CA GLU A 36 -6.13 -15.96 -3.88
C GLU A 36 -6.21 -14.43 -4.04
N LEU A 37 -6.00 -13.67 -2.96
CA LEU A 37 -5.98 -12.20 -2.98
C LEU A 37 -4.56 -11.63 -3.05
N ARG A 38 -3.52 -12.47 -2.88
CA ARG A 38 -2.12 -12.03 -2.96
C ARG A 38 -1.79 -11.60 -4.39
N ASN A 39 -0.84 -10.68 -4.51
CA ASN A 39 -0.39 -10.22 -5.83
C ASN A 39 0.47 -11.30 -6.50
N THR A 40 0.10 -11.68 -7.73
CA THR A 40 0.85 -12.62 -8.56
C THR A 40 1.58 -11.94 -9.73
N SER A 41 1.47 -10.62 -9.85
CA SER A 41 2.02 -9.84 -10.95
C SER A 41 3.34 -9.15 -10.57
N GLU A 42 4.37 -9.34 -11.39
CA GLU A 42 5.68 -8.68 -11.22
C GLU A 42 5.67 -7.18 -11.58
N VAL A 43 4.70 -6.75 -12.38
CA VAL A 43 4.58 -5.38 -12.90
C VAL A 43 3.58 -4.52 -12.12
N ARG A 44 3.04 -5.04 -11.02
CA ARG A 44 2.05 -4.34 -10.19
C ARG A 44 2.48 -4.37 -8.74
N ILE A 45 2.14 -3.32 -8.01
CA ILE A 45 2.18 -3.25 -6.56
C ILE A 45 0.72 -3.28 -6.11
N ARG A 46 0.39 -4.20 -5.19
CA ARG A 46 -0.95 -4.29 -4.60
C ARG A 46 -0.94 -3.66 -3.22
N GLU A 47 -1.71 -2.61 -3.06
CA GLU A 47 -1.88 -1.91 -1.79
C GLU A 47 -3.23 -2.30 -1.18
N PHE A 48 -3.19 -2.92 0.00
CA PHE A 48 -4.38 -3.33 0.74
C PHE A 48 -4.88 -2.20 1.64
N TYR A 49 -6.20 -2.15 1.81
CA TYR A 49 -6.90 -1.28 2.76
C TYR A 49 -8.20 -1.96 3.19
N VAL A 50 -8.84 -1.46 4.25
CA VAL A 50 -10.17 -1.93 4.64
C VAL A 50 -11.20 -0.82 4.49
N LEU A 51 -12.39 -1.21 4.03
CA LEU A 51 -13.59 -0.39 4.09
C LEU A 51 -14.35 -0.78 5.35
N ARG A 52 -14.59 0.17 6.24
CA ARG A 52 -15.42 -0.02 7.44
C ARG A 52 -16.82 0.52 7.16
N VAL A 53 -17.84 -0.27 7.47
CA VAL A 53 -19.24 0.16 7.49
C VAL A 53 -19.69 0.29 8.94
N HIS A 54 -19.95 1.52 9.38
CA HIS A 54 -20.41 1.78 10.76
C HIS A 54 -21.55 2.80 10.74
N ASN A 55 -22.68 2.45 11.34
CA ASN A 55 -23.89 3.30 11.36
C ASN A 55 -24.33 3.79 9.97
N GLY A 56 -24.11 2.99 8.92
CA GLY A 56 -24.45 3.31 7.54
C GLY A 56 -23.41 4.15 6.79
N GLU A 57 -22.32 4.58 7.45
CA GLU A 57 -21.22 5.31 6.84
C GLU A 57 -20.09 4.37 6.42
N VAL A 58 -19.50 4.61 5.25
CA VAL A 58 -18.34 3.87 4.73
C VAL A 58 -17.09 4.73 4.87
N SER A 59 -16.08 4.22 5.58
CA SER A 59 -14.78 4.87 5.73
C SER A 59 -13.64 3.95 5.29
N ARG A 60 -12.71 4.46 4.47
CA ARG A 60 -11.47 3.75 4.11
C ARG A 60 -10.44 3.90 5.23
N ILE A 61 -9.84 2.79 5.64
CA ILE A 61 -8.79 2.74 6.66
C ILE A 61 -7.56 2.09 6.02
N GLU A 62 -6.45 2.82 6.04
CA GLU A 62 -5.16 2.32 5.59
C GLU A 62 -4.53 1.40 6.64
N GLY A 63 -3.63 0.53 6.19
CA GLY A 63 -2.86 -0.34 7.06
C GLY A 63 -1.51 -0.65 6.45
N THR A 64 -0.79 -1.57 7.09
CA THR A 64 0.52 -2.04 6.62
C THR A 64 0.41 -3.52 6.24
N TYR A 65 0.85 -3.85 5.03
CA TYR A 65 0.94 -5.23 4.54
C TYR A 65 2.39 -5.69 4.57
N ASP A 66 2.65 -6.81 5.24
CA ASP A 66 3.94 -7.51 5.21
C ASP A 66 3.88 -8.65 4.18
N PRO A 67 4.65 -8.58 3.08
CA PRO A 67 4.65 -9.61 2.04
C PRO A 67 5.34 -10.91 2.46
N VAL A 68 6.11 -10.93 3.56
CA VAL A 68 6.80 -12.13 4.07
C VAL A 68 5.85 -12.96 4.93
N THR A 69 5.13 -12.30 5.84
CA THR A 69 4.17 -12.97 6.75
C THR A 69 2.75 -13.03 6.18
N HIS A 70 2.49 -12.27 5.11
CA HIS A 70 1.17 -12.08 4.50
C HIS A 70 0.14 -11.46 5.45
N LEU A 71 0.59 -10.78 6.51
CA LEU A 71 -0.29 -10.08 7.44
C LEU A 71 -0.54 -8.66 6.97
N PHE A 72 -1.81 -8.29 6.87
CA PHE A 72 -2.25 -6.91 6.78
C PHE A 72 -2.72 -6.44 8.16
N THR A 73 -2.15 -5.34 8.65
CA THR A 73 -2.42 -4.80 9.97
C THR A 73 -2.97 -3.38 9.87
N PHE A 74 -4.11 -3.13 10.51
CA PHE A 74 -4.75 -1.83 10.58
C PHE A 74 -5.24 -1.54 12.00
N GLU A 75 -5.48 -0.27 12.29
CA GLU A 75 -5.98 0.15 13.60
C GLU A 75 -7.42 0.63 13.50
N THR A 76 -8.23 0.28 14.50
CA THR A 76 -9.61 0.75 14.61
C THR A 76 -10.03 0.95 16.05
N ASP A 77 -10.94 1.87 16.26
CA ASP A 77 -11.64 2.15 17.52
C ASP A 77 -13.09 1.67 17.49
N ARG A 78 -13.57 1.09 16.39
CA ARG A 78 -14.96 0.65 16.22
C ARG A 78 -15.07 -0.82 15.88
N PHE A 79 -16.05 -1.49 16.48
CA PHE A 79 -16.41 -2.87 16.20
C PHE A 79 -17.59 -2.86 15.23
N SER A 80 -17.28 -3.19 13.99
CA SER A 80 -18.10 -2.91 12.81
C SER A 80 -17.93 -4.05 11.79
N THR A 81 -18.63 -3.94 10.67
CA THR A 81 -18.36 -4.76 9.49
C THR A 81 -17.27 -4.12 8.64
N TYR A 82 -16.33 -4.94 8.18
CA TYR A 82 -15.19 -4.55 7.36
C TYR A 82 -15.14 -5.37 6.08
N ALA A 83 -14.66 -4.76 5.01
CA ALA A 83 -14.28 -5.45 3.77
C ALA A 83 -12.82 -5.16 3.45
N LEU A 84 -12.05 -6.22 3.24
CA LEU A 84 -10.69 -6.10 2.71
C LEU A 84 -10.77 -5.80 1.21
N ALA A 85 -10.12 -4.73 0.81
CA ALA A 85 -10.01 -4.27 -0.56
C ALA A 85 -8.54 -4.00 -0.91
N TYR A 86 -8.28 -3.81 -2.20
CA TYR A 86 -6.96 -3.45 -2.68
C TYR A 86 -7.03 -2.56 -3.91
N GLN A 87 -5.93 -1.87 -4.18
CA GLN A 87 -5.67 -1.18 -5.44
C GLN A 87 -4.34 -1.67 -6.03
N ASP A 88 -4.33 -1.87 -7.35
CA ASP A 88 -3.11 -2.22 -8.08
C ASP A 88 -2.51 -0.94 -8.70
N ILE A 89 -1.22 -0.71 -8.45
CA ILE A 89 -0.43 0.37 -9.04
C ILE A 89 0.60 -0.23 -9.98
N ILE A 90 0.77 0.35 -11.18
CA ILE A 90 1.77 -0.11 -12.14
C ILE A 90 3.17 0.20 -11.60
N LYS A 91 4.02 -0.83 -11.56
CA LYS A 91 5.44 -0.68 -11.25
C LYS A 91 6.15 -0.11 -12.47
N VAL A 92 6.46 1.19 -12.45
CA VAL A 92 7.27 1.82 -13.51
C VAL A 92 8.71 1.37 -13.34
N GLN A 93 9.20 0.53 -14.27
CA GLN A 93 10.62 0.22 -14.34
C GLN A 93 11.33 1.37 -15.06
N THR A 94 12.03 2.23 -14.32
CA THR A 94 12.96 3.18 -14.94
C THR A 94 14.15 2.40 -15.47
N TYR A 95 14.23 2.22 -16.79
CA TYR A 95 15.40 1.64 -17.42
C TYR A 95 16.51 2.70 -17.43
N GLN A 96 17.56 2.49 -16.63
CA GLN A 96 18.70 3.43 -16.54
C GLN A 96 19.76 3.19 -17.63
N ASP A 97 19.54 2.22 -18.52
CA ASP A 97 20.52 1.88 -19.55
C ASP A 97 20.15 2.50 -20.90
N PHE A 98 20.49 3.78 -21.05
CA PHE A 98 20.48 4.47 -22.35
C PHE A 98 21.83 4.33 -23.09
N HIS A 99 22.80 3.57 -22.54
CA HIS A 99 24.17 3.56 -23.06
C HIS A 99 24.29 2.89 -24.44
N HIS A 100 23.27 2.17 -24.88
CA HIS A 100 23.26 1.45 -26.14
C HIS A 100 22.28 2.02 -27.18
N LEU A 101 21.65 3.18 -26.92
CA LEU A 101 20.87 3.88 -27.94
C LEU A 101 21.79 4.54 -28.98
N ARG A 102 22.20 3.77 -29.99
CA ARG A 102 22.89 4.32 -31.17
C ARG A 102 21.84 4.78 -32.19
N LEU A 103 21.51 6.07 -32.19
CA LEU A 103 20.73 6.69 -33.24
C LEU A 103 21.63 6.94 -34.45
N THR A 104 21.39 6.28 -35.58
CA THR A 104 22.04 6.61 -36.85
C THR A 104 21.15 7.55 -37.64
N ALA A 105 21.48 8.84 -37.63
CA ALA A 105 20.81 9.82 -38.49
C ALA A 105 21.39 9.73 -39.91
N LYS A 106 20.55 9.51 -40.93
CA LYS A 106 20.92 9.71 -42.33
C LYS A 106 20.76 11.20 -42.63
N ALA A 107 21.81 11.84 -43.15
CA ALA A 107 21.88 13.29 -43.33
C ALA A 107 20.69 13.84 -44.14
N GLY A 108 19.73 14.42 -43.41
CA GLY A 108 18.53 15.07 -43.91
C GLY A 108 17.90 15.85 -42.76
N LYS A 109 18.44 17.05 -42.50
CA LYS A 109 17.98 18.07 -41.52
C LYS A 109 17.04 17.59 -40.40
N THR A 110 17.58 17.28 -39.23
CA THR A 110 16.82 17.39 -37.96
C THR A 110 17.77 17.79 -36.83
N SER A 111 17.53 18.95 -36.21
CA SER A 111 18.19 19.39 -34.99
C SER A 111 17.38 18.90 -33.80
N HIS A 112 17.97 18.07 -32.93
CA HIS A 112 17.40 17.76 -31.62
C HIS A 112 18.51 17.83 -30.58
N ILE A 113 18.39 18.80 -29.67
CA ILE A 113 19.28 18.98 -28.53
C ILE A 113 18.80 18.02 -27.44
N PHE A 114 19.56 16.97 -27.18
CA PHE A 114 19.39 16.13 -25.99
C PHE A 114 20.34 16.65 -24.90
N SER A 115 19.82 17.41 -23.95
CA SER A 115 20.59 17.80 -22.76
C SER A 115 20.43 16.74 -21.68
N ASN A 116 21.40 15.84 -21.55
CA ASN A 116 21.61 15.10 -20.32
C ASN A 116 22.59 15.88 -19.44
N LEU A 117 22.09 16.53 -18.39
CA LEU A 117 22.92 17.08 -17.32
C LEU A 117 23.33 15.95 -16.39
N SER A 118 24.42 15.25 -16.73
CA SER A 118 25.06 14.32 -15.81
C SER A 118 26.00 15.08 -14.86
N ASN A 119 25.93 14.66 -13.60
CA ASN A 119 26.42 15.28 -12.39
C ASN A 119 27.88 15.77 -12.47
N LYS A 120 28.10 17.05 -12.15
CA LYS A 120 29.43 17.65 -12.03
C LYS A 120 30.05 17.25 -10.68
N ARG A 121 30.82 16.15 -10.64
CA ARG A 121 31.82 15.97 -9.57
C ARG A 121 32.94 16.98 -9.81
N LYS A 122 32.99 18.04 -9.00
CA LYS A 122 34.19 18.86 -8.83
C LYS A 122 34.33 19.26 -7.37
N GLY A 123 35.40 18.78 -6.76
CA GLY A 123 35.77 19.11 -5.40
C GLY A 123 37.02 18.35 -5.03
N ASP A 124 38.10 18.59 -5.77
CA ASP A 124 39.44 18.29 -5.30
C ASP A 124 40.20 19.61 -5.14
N SER A 125 41.01 19.67 -4.10
CA SER A 125 42.16 20.56 -3.85
C SER A 125 42.02 21.83 -2.96
N ILE A 126 42.72 21.73 -1.81
CA ILE A 126 43.65 22.67 -1.13
C ILE A 126 43.21 24.11 -0.85
N LEU A 127 43.11 24.45 0.45
CA LEU A 127 44.06 25.30 1.18
C LEU A 127 44.25 24.76 2.60
#